data_AF-A0A0J6VV95-F1
#
_entry.id   AF-A0A0J6VV95-F1
#
_cell.length_a   1.000
_cell.length_b   1.000
_cell.length_c   1.000
_cell.angle_alpha   90.00
_cell.angle_beta   90.00
_cell.angle_gamma   90.00
#
_symmetry.space_group_name_H-M   'P 1'
#
loop_
_entity.id
_entity.type
_entity.pdbx_description
1 polymer ?
#
loop_
_entity_poly.entity_id
_entity_poly.type
_entity_poly.pdbx_seq_one_letter_code
_entity_poly.pdbx_strand_id
1 'polypeptide(L)'
;MQRRMIVRGQFHEVGCAVREDGVIPAGMFLDALKKGAWSAPDESVPLDEQISDYHWFLHAIRHWANTGEPVYRSAVNALDDGVWEFRHGDKRLTFFDTDGNGAYAPKLPIRSHADSEAPNSQYWHIPYFDQQIRLGHAFTKVSQRTLAQDLLESRDTRKEDLAHDQPIRPDLD
;
A
#
# COMPACT_ATOMS: atom_id res chain seq x y z
N MET A 1 6.69 -18.23 -0.11
CA MET A 1 7.63 -17.34 -0.84
C MET A 1 8.09 -16.23 0.10
N GLN A 2 9.36 -15.79 0.03
CA GLN A 2 9.82 -14.70 0.90
C GLN A 2 9.34 -13.34 0.37
N ARG A 3 8.57 -12.59 1.18
CA ARG A 3 8.07 -11.27 0.79
C ARG A 3 9.20 -10.25 0.64
N ARG A 4 9.06 -9.33 -0.32
CA ARG A 4 9.96 -8.18 -0.46
C ARG A 4 9.67 -7.18 0.65
N MET A 5 10.55 -7.08 1.63
CA MET A 5 10.52 -6.04 2.65
C MET A 5 11.01 -4.70 2.06
N ILE A 6 10.32 -3.60 2.34
CA ILE A 6 10.71 -2.25 1.91
C ILE A 6 11.42 -1.51 3.05
N VAL A 7 10.84 -1.56 4.25
CA VAL A 7 11.39 -0.87 5.43
C VAL A 7 10.84 -1.51 6.71
N ARG A 8 11.68 -1.55 7.75
CA ARG A 8 11.25 -1.76 9.13
C ARG A 8 11.42 -0.45 9.88
N GLY A 9 10.32 0.17 10.27
CA GLY A 9 10.32 1.41 11.04
C GLY A 9 9.87 1.19 12.47
N GLN A 10 9.82 2.28 13.24
CA GLN A 10 9.42 2.26 14.64
C GLN A 10 7.97 1.82 14.85
N PHE A 11 7.05 2.17 13.94
CA PHE A 11 5.62 1.87 14.07
C PHE A 11 5.20 0.71 13.18
N HIS A 12 5.75 0.63 11.97
CA HIS A 12 5.36 -0.39 11.01
C HIS A 12 6.53 -1.08 10.32
N GLU A 13 6.35 -2.37 10.04
CA GLU A 13 7.11 -3.12 9.06
C GLU A 13 6.33 -3.15 7.74
N VAL A 14 6.91 -2.55 6.70
CA VAL A 14 6.24 -2.40 5.40
C VAL A 14 6.87 -3.34 4.39
N GLY A 15 6.09 -4.32 3.93
CA GLY A 15 6.46 -5.26 2.87
C GLY A 15 5.52 -5.18 1.68
N CYS A 16 5.91 -5.76 0.54
CA CYS A 16 5.01 -5.92 -0.59
C CYS A 16 4.10 -7.14 -0.41
N ALA A 17 2.83 -6.97 -0.78
CA ALA A 17 1.87 -8.05 -0.93
C ALA A 17 2.29 -8.98 -2.07
N VAL A 18 1.94 -10.26 -1.93
CA VAL A 18 2.21 -11.31 -2.92
C VAL A 18 0.88 -11.86 -3.43
N ARG A 19 0.71 -11.88 -4.76
CA ARG A 19 -0.41 -12.52 -5.44
C ARG A 19 -0.28 -14.04 -5.38
N GLU A 20 -1.36 -14.77 -5.64
CA GLU A 20 -1.39 -16.24 -5.68
C GLU A 20 -0.35 -16.82 -6.66
N ASP A 21 -0.18 -16.17 -7.82
CA ASP A 21 0.80 -16.53 -8.85
C ASP A 21 2.25 -16.12 -8.51
N GLY A 22 2.48 -15.53 -7.35
CA GLY A 22 3.79 -15.05 -6.90
C GLY A 22 4.16 -13.64 -7.39
N VAL A 23 3.29 -12.97 -8.16
CA VAL A 23 3.51 -11.59 -8.58
C VAL A 23 3.53 -10.66 -7.37
N ILE A 24 4.40 -9.64 -7.42
CA ILE A 24 4.56 -8.62 -6.39
C ILE A 24 4.26 -7.24 -6.99
N PRO A 25 2.98 -6.80 -7.08
CA PRO A 25 2.58 -5.61 -7.85
C PRO A 25 3.31 -4.34 -7.41
N ALA A 26 3.34 -4.06 -6.11
CA ALA A 26 4.07 -2.92 -5.54
C ALA A 26 5.58 -2.95 -5.87
N GLY A 27 6.18 -4.14 -5.87
CA GLY A 27 7.60 -4.32 -6.19
C GLY A 27 7.88 -3.98 -7.65
N MET A 28 7.04 -4.48 -8.56
CA MET A 28 7.13 -4.19 -9.99
C MET A 28 6.94 -2.70 -10.28
N PHE A 29 5.96 -2.06 -9.62
CA PHE A 29 5.74 -0.62 -9.72
C PHE A 29 6.96 0.20 -9.30
N LEU A 30 7.50 -0.08 -8.10
CA LEU A 30 8.68 0.65 -7.61
C LEU A 30 9.91 0.43 -8.50
N ASP A 31 10.10 -0.79 -9.01
CA ASP A 31 11.20 -1.09 -9.93
C ASP A 31 11.03 -0.40 -11.28
N ALA A 32 9.79 -0.28 -11.78
CA ALA A 32 9.48 0.45 -13.00
C ALA A 32 9.74 1.95 -12.83
N LEU A 33 9.30 2.57 -11.74
CA LEU A 33 9.59 3.98 -11.46
C LEU A 33 11.08 4.25 -11.32
N LYS A 34 11.81 3.37 -10.63
CA LYS A 34 13.27 3.47 -10.48
C LYS A 34 13.99 3.48 -11.83
N LYS A 35 13.43 2.82 -12.85
CA LYS A 35 13.95 2.77 -14.22
C LYS A 35 13.34 3.84 -15.13
N GLY A 36 12.40 4.64 -14.65
CA GLY A 36 11.66 5.60 -15.45
C GLY A 36 10.74 4.98 -16.51
N ALA A 37 10.26 3.75 -16.30
CA ALA A 37 9.56 2.93 -17.28
C ALA A 37 8.10 2.57 -16.90
N TRP A 38 7.53 3.23 -15.88
CA TRP A 38 6.14 3.02 -15.50
C TRP A 38 5.18 3.50 -16.58
N SER A 39 4.26 2.62 -17.00
CA SER A 39 3.29 2.86 -18.09
C SER A 39 3.91 3.24 -19.44
N ALA A 40 5.21 3.00 -19.61
CA ALA A 40 5.96 3.38 -20.79
C ALA A 40 6.03 2.17 -21.75
N PRO A 41 5.85 2.35 -23.07
CA PRO A 41 6.14 1.28 -24.04
C PRO A 41 7.60 0.82 -23.90
N ASP A 42 7.89 -0.46 -24.18
CA ASP A 42 9.21 -1.10 -23.97
C ASP A 42 10.40 -0.36 -24.64
N GLU A 43 10.15 0.55 -25.59
CA GLU A 43 11.18 1.31 -26.33
C GLU A 43 11.24 2.81 -25.97
N SER A 44 10.50 3.25 -24.96
CA SER A 44 10.47 4.65 -24.56
C SER A 44 11.70 5.05 -23.73
N VAL A 45 12.13 6.30 -23.90
CA VAL A 45 13.21 6.87 -23.10
C VAL A 45 12.76 6.99 -21.65
N PRO A 46 13.57 6.53 -20.67
CA PRO A 46 13.28 6.71 -19.26
C PRO A 46 12.91 8.15 -18.90
N LEU A 47 11.87 8.31 -18.09
CA LEU A 47 11.43 9.63 -17.63
C LEU A 47 12.01 9.95 -16.25
N ASP A 48 12.88 10.97 -16.17
CA ASP A 48 13.52 11.41 -14.92
C ASP A 48 12.53 11.76 -13.79
N GLU A 49 11.35 12.27 -14.17
CA GLU A 49 10.26 12.54 -13.23
C GLU A 49 9.84 11.27 -12.47
N GLN A 50 9.77 10.12 -13.13
CA GLN A 50 9.41 8.87 -12.48
C GLN A 50 10.50 8.36 -11.52
N ILE A 51 11.77 8.65 -11.80
CA ILE A 51 12.86 8.35 -10.87
C ILE A 51 12.71 9.21 -9.60
N SER A 52 12.32 10.46 -9.78
CA SER A 52 11.98 11.36 -8.66
C SER A 52 10.76 10.84 -7.88
N ASP A 53 9.73 10.37 -8.57
CA ASP A 53 8.55 9.75 -7.95
C ASP A 53 8.91 8.50 -7.15
N TYR A 54 9.82 7.64 -7.65
CA TYR A 54 10.34 6.50 -6.90
C TYR A 54 10.94 6.93 -5.55
N HIS A 55 11.78 7.96 -5.57
CA HIS A 55 12.37 8.50 -4.35
C HIS A 55 11.31 9.08 -3.41
N TRP A 56 10.29 9.74 -3.95
CA TRP A 56 9.15 10.23 -3.17
C TRP A 56 8.39 9.09 -2.48
N PHE A 57 8.02 8.03 -3.21
CA PHE A 57 7.29 6.89 -2.65
C PHE A 57 8.11 6.21 -1.55
N LEU A 58 9.40 5.98 -1.77
CA LEU A 58 10.27 5.42 -0.73
C LEU A 58 10.35 6.32 0.51
N HIS A 59 10.45 7.63 0.32
CA HIS A 59 10.44 8.58 1.44
C HIS A 59 9.10 8.52 2.20
N ALA A 60 7.97 8.55 1.50
CA ALA A 60 6.65 8.49 2.09
C ALA A 60 6.41 7.19 2.87
N ILE A 61 6.79 6.04 2.31
CA ILE A 61 6.68 4.73 2.95
C ILE A 61 7.58 4.65 4.19
N ARG A 62 8.83 5.13 4.11
CA ARG A 62 9.76 5.17 5.25
C ARG A 62 9.27 6.11 6.35
N HIS A 63 8.72 7.26 5.99
CA HIS A 63 8.16 8.18 6.95
C HIS A 63 6.99 7.53 7.68
N TRP A 64 6.02 7.00 6.92
CA TRP A 64 4.88 6.25 7.48
C TRP A 64 5.33 5.15 8.44
N ALA A 65 6.30 4.32 8.02
CA ALA A 65 6.83 3.25 8.85
C ALA A 65 7.43 3.72 10.19
N ASN A 66 8.00 4.93 10.22
CA ASN A 66 8.68 5.47 11.39
C ASN A 66 7.83 6.38 12.26
N THR A 67 6.72 6.93 11.74
CA THR A 67 5.89 7.90 12.48
C THR A 67 4.45 7.42 12.69
N GLY A 68 3.99 6.43 11.92
CA GLY A 68 2.57 6.04 11.85
C GLY A 68 1.69 7.09 11.16
N GLU A 69 2.29 8.14 10.61
CA GLU A 69 1.59 9.29 10.04
C GLU A 69 2.07 9.56 8.60
N PRO A 70 1.25 10.19 7.74
CA PRO A 70 1.67 10.50 6.39
C PRO A 70 2.56 11.75 6.36
N VAL A 71 3.42 11.87 5.34
CA VAL A 71 4.30 13.04 5.13
C VAL A 71 3.54 14.36 5.03
N TYR A 72 2.31 14.32 4.55
CA TYR A 72 1.35 15.42 4.56
C TYR A 72 -0.07 14.85 4.39
N ARG A 73 -1.09 15.64 4.74
CA ARG A 73 -2.49 15.19 4.83
C ARG A 73 -3.01 14.50 3.57
N SER A 74 -2.67 15.01 2.39
CA SER A 74 -3.14 14.46 1.11
C SER A 74 -2.27 13.32 0.56
N ALA A 75 -1.16 12.97 1.21
CA ALA A 75 -0.25 11.92 0.75
C ALA A 75 -0.87 10.53 0.83
N VAL A 76 -1.89 10.35 1.67
CA VAL A 76 -2.67 9.12 1.76
C VAL A 76 -4.15 9.39 1.54
N ASN A 77 -4.89 8.36 1.17
CA ASN A 77 -6.34 8.41 1.07
C ASN A 77 -6.95 7.03 1.33
N ALA A 78 -8.11 7.00 1.98
CA ALA A 78 -8.89 5.79 2.09
C ALA A 78 -9.54 5.47 0.74
N LEU A 79 -9.48 4.20 0.35
CA LEU A 79 -10.28 3.61 -0.71
C LEU A 79 -11.46 2.87 -0.07
N ASP A 80 -11.77 1.68 -0.57
CA ASP A 80 -12.87 0.85 -0.09
C ASP A 80 -12.35 -0.31 0.77
N ASP A 81 -13.22 -0.81 1.64
CA ASP A 81 -13.00 -2.03 2.43
C ASP A 81 -11.68 -2.04 3.22
N GLY A 82 -11.27 -0.89 3.77
CA GLY A 82 -10.04 -0.77 4.57
C GLY A 82 -8.74 -0.78 3.76
N VAL A 83 -8.80 -0.69 2.43
CA VAL A 83 -7.63 -0.42 1.59
C VAL A 83 -7.39 1.09 1.56
N TRP A 84 -6.13 1.48 1.64
CA TRP A 84 -5.67 2.87 1.53
C TRP A 84 -4.69 3.00 0.38
N GLU A 85 -4.38 4.23 -0.04
CA GLU A 85 -3.41 4.50 -1.10
C GLU A 85 -2.44 5.61 -0.70
N PHE A 86 -1.16 5.45 -1.03
CA PHE A 86 -0.22 6.55 -1.17
C PHE A 86 -0.46 7.26 -2.50
N ARG A 87 -0.43 8.60 -2.49
CA ARG A 87 -0.74 9.44 -3.66
C ARG A 87 0.39 10.40 -3.98
N HIS A 88 0.92 10.29 -5.20
CA HIS A 88 1.86 11.25 -5.75
C HIS A 88 1.60 11.48 -7.23
N GLY A 89 1.38 12.74 -7.63
CA GLY A 89 0.95 13.07 -8.99
C GLY A 89 -0.28 12.25 -9.40
N ASP A 90 -0.14 11.52 -10.50
CA ASP A 90 -1.12 10.57 -11.03
C ASP A 90 -0.93 9.14 -10.49
N LYS A 91 0.17 8.80 -9.84
CA LYS A 91 0.48 7.43 -9.39
C LYS A 91 -0.16 7.11 -8.05
N ARG A 92 -0.71 5.91 -7.92
CA ARG A 92 -1.35 5.39 -6.71
C ARG A 92 -0.72 4.06 -6.35
N LEU A 93 -0.35 3.91 -5.08
CA LEU A 93 0.17 2.67 -4.53
C LEU A 93 -0.68 2.29 -3.32
N THR A 94 -1.41 1.19 -3.43
CA THR A 94 -2.32 0.77 -2.36
C THR A 94 -1.58 0.11 -1.21
N PHE A 95 -2.17 0.17 -0.02
CA PHE A 95 -1.71 -0.52 1.16
C PHE A 95 -2.86 -0.90 2.09
N PHE A 96 -2.60 -1.88 2.95
CA PHE A 96 -3.47 -2.34 4.02
C PHE A 96 -2.60 -2.91 5.15
N ASP A 97 -3.15 -3.04 6.34
CA ASP A 97 -2.49 -3.74 7.44
C ASP A 97 -2.93 -5.20 7.56
N THR A 98 -2.20 -5.96 8.34
CA THR A 98 -2.52 -7.34 8.70
C THR A 98 -1.88 -7.68 10.04
N ASP A 99 -2.39 -8.71 10.71
CA ASP A 99 -1.70 -9.33 11.84
C ASP A 99 -0.50 -10.20 11.40
N GLY A 100 -0.39 -10.46 10.09
CA GLY A 100 0.60 -11.33 9.44
C GLY A 100 0.39 -12.82 9.63
N ASN A 101 -0.77 -13.23 10.12
CA ASN A 101 -1.23 -14.62 10.15
C ASN A 101 -2.45 -14.84 9.22
N GLY A 102 -2.70 -13.87 8.33
CA GLY A 102 -3.78 -13.90 7.35
C GLY A 102 -5.11 -13.38 7.89
N ALA A 103 -5.14 -12.84 9.12
CA ALA A 103 -6.30 -12.12 9.61
C ALA A 103 -6.26 -10.66 9.13
N TYR A 104 -7.46 -10.10 8.96
CA TYR A 104 -7.65 -8.75 8.46
C TYR A 104 -8.90 -8.12 9.04
N ALA A 105 -8.74 -6.94 9.63
CA ALA A 105 -9.83 -6.10 10.07
C ALA A 105 -9.75 -4.77 9.30
N PRO A 106 -10.74 -4.44 8.45
CA PRO A 106 -10.66 -3.26 7.60
C PRO A 106 -10.60 -1.97 8.44
N LYS A 107 -9.51 -1.21 8.29
CA LYS A 107 -9.33 0.10 8.93
C LYS A 107 -10.00 1.19 8.10
N LEU A 108 -11.22 1.58 8.49
CA LEU A 108 -12.00 2.61 7.79
C LEU A 108 -11.63 4.03 8.26
N PRO A 109 -11.74 5.05 7.40
CA PRO A 109 -11.49 6.43 7.80
C PRO A 109 -12.47 6.88 8.89
N ILE A 110 -11.93 7.52 9.93
CA ILE A 110 -12.70 8.02 11.06
C ILE A 110 -13.48 9.26 10.61
N ARG A 111 -14.81 9.24 10.80
CA ARG A 111 -15.72 10.28 10.29
C ARG A 111 -15.95 11.42 11.27
N SER A 112 -15.70 11.21 12.55
CA SER A 112 -15.91 12.17 13.62
C SER A 112 -14.66 12.30 14.47
N HIS A 113 -14.30 13.53 14.83
CA HIS A 113 -13.15 13.80 15.68
C HIS A 113 -13.29 13.13 17.07
N ALA A 114 -14.52 13.01 17.58
CA ALA A 114 -14.81 12.36 18.86
C ALA A 114 -14.49 10.85 18.88
N ASP A 115 -14.49 10.20 17.70
CA ASP A 115 -14.18 8.78 17.55
C ASP A 115 -12.70 8.55 17.23
N SER A 116 -11.88 9.62 17.22
CA SER A 116 -10.47 9.53 16.87
C SER A 116 -9.65 8.86 17.96
N GLU A 117 -8.82 7.91 17.56
CA GLU A 117 -7.79 7.30 18.39
C GLU A 117 -6.63 8.29 18.68
N ALA A 118 -6.49 9.34 17.85
CA ALA A 118 -5.44 10.36 17.95
C ALA A 118 -6.04 11.79 17.79
N PRO A 119 -6.89 12.25 18.73
CA PRO A 119 -7.63 13.51 18.57
C PRO A 119 -6.72 14.75 18.49
N ASN A 120 -5.51 14.67 19.03
CA ASN A 120 -4.54 15.76 18.99
C ASN A 120 -3.69 15.76 17.70
N SER A 121 -3.79 14.73 16.86
CA SER A 121 -3.08 14.69 15.58
C SER A 121 -3.84 15.45 14.50
N GLN A 122 -3.13 16.16 13.63
CA GLN A 122 -3.72 16.72 12.42
C GLN A 122 -4.26 15.65 11.46
N TYR A 123 -3.90 14.38 11.70
CA TYR A 123 -4.28 13.19 10.96
C TYR A 123 -5.33 12.34 11.68
N TRP A 124 -6.04 12.92 12.65
CA TRP A 124 -7.07 12.25 13.47
C TRP A 124 -8.07 11.35 12.72
N HIS A 125 -8.31 11.61 11.43
CA HIS A 125 -9.24 10.87 10.56
C HIS A 125 -8.65 9.53 10.06
N ILE A 126 -7.37 9.30 10.29
CA ILE A 126 -6.66 8.08 9.93
C ILE A 126 -6.60 7.20 11.19
N PRO A 127 -7.17 5.97 11.15
CA PRO A 127 -7.14 5.05 12.28
C PRO A 127 -5.73 4.52 12.54
N TYR A 128 -5.52 3.93 13.71
CA TYR A 128 -4.29 3.18 13.98
C TYR A 128 -4.28 1.86 13.20
N PHE A 129 -3.24 1.73 12.37
CA PHE A 129 -2.94 0.50 11.66
C PHE A 129 -2.09 -0.42 12.52
N ASP A 130 -2.19 -1.72 12.25
CA ASP A 130 -1.35 -2.71 12.90
C ASP A 130 0.11 -2.61 12.43
N GLN A 131 1.02 -3.30 13.12
CA GLN A 131 2.46 -3.18 12.85
C GLN A 131 2.84 -3.65 11.43
N GLN A 132 2.16 -4.66 10.87
CA GLN A 132 2.51 -5.15 9.53
C GLN A 132 1.66 -4.47 8.47
N ILE A 133 2.34 -3.76 7.57
CA ILE A 133 1.72 -3.11 6.41
C ILE A 133 2.14 -3.84 5.14
N ARG A 134 1.18 -4.03 4.24
CA ARG A 134 1.35 -4.66 2.93
C ARG A 134 1.05 -3.66 1.83
N LEU A 135 2.02 -3.45 0.93
CA LEU A 135 1.86 -2.65 -0.27
C LEU A 135 1.29 -3.52 -1.39
N GLY A 136 0.12 -3.14 -1.91
CA GLY A 136 -0.67 -3.94 -2.84
C GLY A 136 -0.53 -3.53 -4.31
N HIS A 137 -1.67 -3.43 -4.98
CA HIS A 137 -1.80 -2.98 -6.36
C HIS A 137 -1.34 -1.52 -6.54
N ALA A 138 -0.82 -1.20 -7.72
CA ALA A 138 -0.42 0.15 -8.10
C ALA A 138 -0.99 0.50 -9.48
N PHE A 139 -1.41 1.76 -9.65
CA PHE A 139 -2.09 2.21 -10.87
C PHE A 139 -1.88 3.70 -11.13
N THR A 140 -2.12 4.10 -12.37
CA THR A 140 -2.13 5.50 -12.80
C THR A 140 -3.55 6.03 -12.78
N LYS A 141 -3.78 7.14 -12.08
CA LYS A 141 -5.07 7.80 -11.96
C LYS A 141 -5.42 8.51 -13.26
N VAL A 142 -6.39 7.96 -13.98
CA VAL A 142 -6.89 8.51 -15.26
C VAL A 142 -8.21 9.26 -15.13
N SER A 143 -8.87 9.22 -13.96
CA SER A 143 -10.16 9.88 -13.73
C SER A 143 -10.26 10.47 -12.32
N GLN A 144 -11.28 11.30 -12.07
CA GLN A 144 -11.52 11.85 -10.73
C GLN A 144 -11.73 10.77 -9.65
N ARG A 145 -12.35 9.63 -10.01
CA ARG A 145 -12.52 8.48 -9.11
C ARG A 145 -11.57 7.36 -9.49
N THR A 146 -11.21 6.52 -8.51
CA THR A 146 -10.48 5.27 -8.80
C THR A 146 -11.38 4.37 -9.64
N LEU A 147 -10.83 3.74 -10.68
CA LEU A 147 -11.61 2.88 -11.55
C LEU A 147 -12.03 1.62 -10.79
N ALA A 148 -13.19 1.05 -11.16
CA ALA A 148 -13.67 -0.18 -10.52
C ALA A 148 -12.67 -1.34 -10.65
N GLN A 149 -11.97 -1.43 -11.78
CA GLN A 149 -10.90 -2.41 -11.98
C GLN A 149 -9.79 -2.27 -10.95
N ASP A 150 -9.28 -1.06 -10.71
CA ASP A 150 -8.19 -0.86 -9.73
C ASP A 150 -8.64 -1.19 -8.31
N LEU A 151 -9.90 -0.92 -7.97
CA LEU A 151 -10.48 -1.33 -6.69
C LEU A 151 -10.56 -2.86 -6.57
N LEU A 152 -10.97 -3.54 -7.63
CA LEU A 152 -11.01 -5.01 -7.68
C LEU A 152 -9.61 -5.60 -7.54
N GLU A 153 -8.64 -5.14 -8.32
CA GLU A 153 -7.24 -5.60 -8.24
C GLU A 153 -6.63 -5.38 -6.87
N SER A 154 -6.91 -4.24 -6.23
CA SER A 154 -6.43 -3.95 -4.88
C SER A 154 -7.02 -4.91 -3.85
N ARG A 155 -8.32 -5.20 -3.94
CA ARG A 155 -9.01 -6.14 -3.06
C ARG A 155 -8.53 -7.57 -3.27
N ASP A 156 -8.37 -7.98 -4.52
CA ASP A 156 -7.99 -9.34 -4.87
C ASP A 156 -6.52 -9.59 -4.49
N THR A 157 -5.63 -8.61 -4.73
CA THR A 157 -4.24 -8.63 -4.22
C THR A 157 -4.18 -8.80 -2.71
N ARG A 158 -5.02 -8.07 -1.96
CA ARG A 158 -5.10 -8.22 -0.51
C ARG A 158 -5.55 -9.62 -0.10
N LYS A 159 -6.64 -10.12 -0.69
CA LYS A 159 -7.19 -11.45 -0.37
C LYS A 159 -6.16 -12.55 -0.60
N GLU A 160 -5.47 -12.49 -1.73
CA GLU A 160 -4.43 -13.46 -2.08
C GLU A 160 -3.23 -13.37 -1.12
N ASP A 161 -2.75 -12.16 -0.78
CA ASP A 161 -1.63 -12.00 0.15
C ASP A 161 -1.96 -12.48 1.57
N LEU A 162 -3.19 -12.25 2.04
CA LEU A 162 -3.66 -12.76 3.32
C LEU A 162 -3.77 -14.29 3.31
N ALA A 163 -4.21 -14.90 2.20
CA ALA A 163 -4.23 -16.34 2.05
C ALA A 163 -2.82 -16.96 2.12
N HIS A 164 -1.80 -16.25 1.62
CA HIS A 164 -0.39 -16.65 1.79
C HIS A 164 0.10 -16.61 3.24
N ASP A 165 -0.48 -15.78 4.09
CA ASP A 165 -0.15 -15.71 5.52
C ASP A 165 -0.91 -16.74 6.37
N GLN A 166 -1.96 -17.36 5.83
CA GLN A 166 -2.68 -18.37 6.58
C GLN A 166 -1.79 -19.61 6.79
N PRO A 167 -1.69 -20.11 8.03
CA PRO A 167 -0.97 -21.34 8.27
C PRO A 167 -1.63 -22.46 7.45
N ILE A 168 -0.82 -23.16 6.65
CA ILE A 168 -1.25 -24.43 6.05
C ILE A 168 -1.65 -25.31 7.23
N ARG A 169 -2.94 -25.57 7.40
CA ARG A 169 -3.38 -26.60 8.35
C ARG A 169 -2.70 -27.89 7.87
N PRO A 170 -1.83 -28.53 8.68
CA PRO A 170 -1.52 -29.91 8.40
C PRO A 170 -2.83 -30.63 8.66
N ASP A 171 -3.53 -30.98 7.58
CA ASP A 171 -4.73 -31.79 7.72
C ASP A 171 -4.35 -33.07 8.46
N LEU A 172 -5.23 -33.39 9.40
CA LEU A 172 -5.26 -34.59 10.19
C LEU A 172 -5.35 -35.78 9.24
N ASP A 173 -4.22 -36.45 9.02
CA ASP A 173 -4.19 -37.87 8.64
C ASP A 173 -4.44 -38.74 9.88
#